data_AF-A0A1F5RJY7-F1
#
_entry.id   AF-A0A1F5RJY7-F1
#
_cell.length_a   1.000
_cell.length_b   1.000
_cell.length_c   1.000
_cell.angle_alpha   90.00
_cell.angle_beta   90.00
_cell.angle_gamma   90.00
#
_symmetry.space_group_name_H-M   'P 1'
#
loop_
_entity.id
_entity.type
_entity.pdbx_description
1 polymer ?
#
loop_
_entity_poly.entity_id
_entity_poly.type
_entity_poly.pdbx_seq_one_letter_code
_entity_poly.pdbx_strand_id
1 'polypeptide(L)'
;MTLKIIIADDHKIVREGLKTLLEKQSGIKVVAETSDGLAVVKLAQEHLPDLVIMDITMPGLNGIGATRRVKEICPAAKIMILSMHADRRYVMEALKAGAMGYLLKDSAFEELIQAIKSIVKGKIYLSSDITDVLVRDYLINERDADPSVYSLLSAREREVLQLLAEGKSTRQTADKLSISVKTVETHRQQLMQKLNLRGIAELTKYAVREGLTTL
;
A
#
# COMPACT_ATOMS: atom_id res chain seq x y z
N MET A 1 -22.73 -12.95 12.06
CA MET A 1 -22.32 -11.73 11.32
C MET A 1 -21.37 -12.14 10.22
N THR A 2 -21.51 -11.57 9.04
CA THR A 2 -20.64 -11.88 7.88
C THR A 2 -19.56 -10.81 7.78
N LEU A 3 -18.30 -11.24 7.77
CA LEU A 3 -17.13 -10.39 7.61
C LEU A 3 -17.04 -9.89 6.16
N LYS A 4 -17.14 -8.58 5.96
CA LYS A 4 -17.03 -7.93 4.65
C LYS A 4 -15.58 -7.59 4.35
N ILE A 5 -15.06 -8.16 3.26
CA ILE A 5 -13.68 -7.97 2.81
C ILE A 5 -13.63 -7.26 1.47
N ILE A 6 -12.74 -6.29 1.31
CA ILE A 6 -12.29 -5.80 0.00
C ILE A 6 -10.92 -6.37 -0.30
N ILE A 7 -10.68 -6.79 -1.55
CA ILE A 7 -9.36 -7.22 -2.03
C ILE A 7 -8.84 -6.18 -3.02
N ALA A 8 -7.69 -5.60 -2.72
CA ALA A 8 -6.99 -4.66 -3.59
C ALA A 8 -5.58 -5.19 -3.89
N ASP A 9 -5.36 -5.61 -5.12
CA ASP A 9 -4.09 -6.18 -5.58
C ASP A 9 -4.02 -5.97 -7.09
N ASP A 10 -2.89 -5.62 -7.68
CA ASP A 10 -2.79 -5.42 -9.13
C ASP A 10 -2.76 -6.76 -9.91
N HIS A 11 -2.37 -7.86 -9.27
CA HIS A 11 -2.27 -9.19 -9.86
C HIS A 11 -3.63 -9.89 -9.95
N LYS A 12 -4.17 -10.02 -11.17
CA LYS A 12 -5.50 -10.60 -11.42
C LYS A 12 -5.65 -12.03 -10.87
N ILE A 13 -4.66 -12.90 -11.10
CA ILE A 13 -4.69 -14.30 -10.63
C ILE A 13 -4.74 -14.36 -9.10
N VAL A 14 -3.97 -13.49 -8.42
CA VAL A 14 -3.95 -13.42 -6.96
C VAL A 14 -5.32 -12.98 -6.43
N ARG A 15 -5.92 -11.92 -6.99
CA ARG A 15 -7.28 -11.47 -6.59
C ARG A 15 -8.33 -12.56 -6.74
N GLU A 16 -8.41 -13.17 -7.92
CA GLU A 16 -9.40 -14.22 -8.21
C GLU A 16 -9.21 -15.46 -7.32
N GLY A 17 -7.95 -15.85 -7.09
CA GLY A 17 -7.59 -16.95 -6.19
C GLY A 17 -7.98 -16.66 -4.74
N LEU A 18 -7.60 -15.49 -4.22
CA LEU A 18 -7.94 -15.06 -2.86
C LEU A 18 -9.46 -15.00 -2.66
N LYS A 19 -10.18 -14.39 -3.59
CA LYS A 19 -11.65 -14.34 -3.51
C LYS A 19 -12.25 -15.74 -3.43
N THR A 20 -11.86 -16.61 -4.35
CA THR A 20 -12.38 -17.99 -4.40
C THR A 20 -12.12 -18.74 -3.10
N LEU A 21 -10.93 -18.58 -2.51
CA LEU A 21 -10.57 -19.25 -1.26
C LEU A 21 -11.26 -18.64 -0.04
N LEU A 22 -11.42 -17.31 -0.01
CA LEU A 22 -12.09 -16.58 1.07
C LEU A 22 -13.60 -16.85 1.09
N GLU A 23 -14.27 -16.87 -0.06
CA GLU A 23 -15.72 -17.13 -0.15
C GLU A 23 -16.09 -18.58 0.19
N LYS A 24 -15.13 -19.52 0.17
CA LYS A 24 -15.32 -20.87 0.72
C LYS A 24 -15.38 -20.89 2.25
N GLN A 25 -14.91 -19.85 2.93
CA GLN A 25 -14.96 -19.77 4.39
C GLN A 25 -16.34 -19.29 4.85
N SER A 26 -16.94 -20.04 5.77
CA SER A 26 -18.21 -19.64 6.36
C SER A 26 -18.09 -18.28 7.06
N GLY A 27 -19.03 -17.39 6.77
CA GLY A 27 -19.08 -16.06 7.39
C GLY A 27 -18.11 -15.03 6.82
N ILE A 28 -17.45 -15.29 5.68
CA ILE A 28 -16.68 -14.28 4.93
C ILE A 28 -17.40 -13.96 3.63
N LYS A 29 -17.43 -12.67 3.25
CA LYS A 29 -17.93 -12.20 1.97
C LYS A 29 -16.98 -11.17 1.38
N VAL A 30 -16.54 -11.40 0.15
CA VAL A 30 -15.80 -10.40 -0.62
C VAL A 30 -16.83 -9.44 -1.24
N VAL A 31 -16.82 -8.18 -0.79
CA VAL A 31 -17.81 -7.18 -1.21
C VAL A 31 -17.36 -6.34 -2.40
N ALA A 32 -16.05 -6.22 -2.61
CA ALA A 32 -15.47 -5.60 -3.79
C ALA A 32 -14.04 -6.06 -4.05
N GLU A 33 -13.59 -5.89 -5.29
CA GLU A 33 -12.23 -6.16 -5.73
C GLU A 33 -11.73 -5.00 -6.60
N THR A 34 -10.44 -4.69 -6.52
CA THR A 34 -9.85 -3.67 -7.39
C THR A 34 -8.36 -3.90 -7.60
N SER A 35 -7.81 -3.29 -8.65
CA SER A 35 -6.40 -3.30 -8.99
C SER A 35 -5.74 -1.93 -8.89
N ASP A 36 -6.43 -0.92 -8.34
CA ASP A 36 -5.95 0.46 -8.29
C ASP A 36 -6.19 1.04 -6.88
N GLY A 37 -5.17 1.66 -6.29
CA GLY A 37 -5.27 2.14 -4.92
C GLY A 37 -6.06 3.44 -4.74
N LEU A 38 -6.41 4.17 -5.81
CA LEU A 38 -7.43 5.24 -5.70
C LEU A 38 -8.83 4.63 -5.70
N ALA A 39 -9.04 3.55 -6.45
CA ALA A 39 -10.32 2.86 -6.49
C ALA A 39 -10.65 2.18 -5.16
N VAL A 40 -9.67 1.58 -4.46
CA VAL A 40 -9.93 0.96 -3.14
C VAL A 40 -10.41 1.97 -2.10
N VAL A 41 -9.93 3.22 -2.15
CA VAL A 41 -10.40 4.29 -1.25
C VAL A 41 -11.89 4.58 -1.48
N LYS A 42 -12.33 4.65 -2.75
CA LYS A 42 -13.75 4.86 -3.09
C LYS A 42 -14.60 3.67 -2.63
N LEU A 43 -14.15 2.45 -2.91
CA LEU A 43 -14.86 1.22 -2.54
C LEU A 43 -14.96 1.05 -1.02
N ALA A 44 -13.94 1.46 -0.26
CA ALA A 44 -13.99 1.43 1.20
C ALA A 44 -15.08 2.36 1.75
N GLN A 45 -15.27 3.54 1.13
CA GLN A 45 -16.34 4.47 1.49
C GLN A 45 -17.73 3.91 1.17
N GLU A 46 -17.86 3.23 0.03
CA GLU A 46 -19.13 2.68 -0.46
C GLU A 46 -19.57 1.45 0.35
N HIS A 47 -18.66 0.51 0.58
CA HIS A 47 -18.99 -0.79 1.16
C HIS A 47 -18.82 -0.89 2.68
N LEU A 48 -18.10 0.07 3.29
CA LEU A 48 -17.77 0.09 4.72
C LEU A 48 -17.27 -1.28 5.19
N PRO A 49 -16.12 -1.75 4.66
CA PRO A 49 -15.64 -3.10 4.93
C PRO A 49 -15.12 -3.25 6.35
N ASP A 50 -15.18 -4.48 6.87
CA ASP A 50 -14.55 -4.82 8.15
C ASP A 50 -13.03 -4.95 7.98
N LEU A 51 -12.58 -5.43 6.82
CA LEU A 51 -11.18 -5.63 6.48
C LEU A 51 -10.91 -5.30 5.00
N VAL A 52 -9.77 -4.67 4.72
CA VAL A 52 -9.20 -4.57 3.37
C VAL A 52 -7.91 -5.38 3.33
N ILE A 53 -7.83 -6.31 2.39
CA ILE A 53 -6.58 -6.98 2.01
C ILE A 53 -5.96 -6.13 0.90
N MET A 54 -4.76 -5.62 1.14
CA MET A 54 -4.16 -4.54 0.35
C MET A 54 -2.76 -4.93 -0.10
N ASP A 55 -2.52 -4.95 -1.40
CA ASP A 55 -1.18 -4.97 -1.94
C ASP A 55 -0.51 -3.60 -1.84
N ILE A 56 0.81 -3.58 -1.69
CA ILE A 56 1.60 -2.36 -1.72
C ILE A 56 1.73 -1.84 -3.14
N THR A 57 2.03 -2.72 -4.09
CA THR A 57 2.36 -2.31 -5.44
C THR A 57 1.09 -2.23 -6.27
N MET A 58 0.52 -1.03 -6.35
CA MET A 58 -0.68 -0.82 -7.15
C MET A 58 -0.60 0.49 -7.92
N PRO A 59 -1.15 0.53 -9.15
CA PRO A 59 -1.23 1.76 -9.93
C PRO A 59 -2.11 2.81 -9.26
N GLY A 60 -1.87 4.07 -9.63
CA GLY A 60 -2.70 5.20 -9.23
C GLY A 60 -2.37 5.74 -7.83
N LEU A 61 -2.38 4.86 -6.83
CA LEU A 61 -1.91 5.12 -5.48
C LEU A 61 -1.42 3.78 -4.91
N ASN A 62 -0.18 3.74 -4.41
CA ASN A 62 0.33 2.53 -3.79
C ASN A 62 -0.46 2.16 -2.51
N GLY A 63 -0.34 0.90 -2.07
CA GLY A 63 -1.08 0.37 -0.93
C GLY A 63 -0.82 1.08 0.39
N ILE A 64 0.38 1.63 0.62
CA ILE A 64 0.69 2.37 1.84
C ILE A 64 -0.05 3.72 1.83
N GLY A 65 -0.03 4.43 0.70
CA GLY A 65 -0.80 5.66 0.51
C GLY A 65 -2.30 5.40 0.59
N ALA A 66 -2.78 4.33 -0.04
CA ALA A 66 -4.18 3.91 -0.01
C ALA A 66 -4.62 3.56 1.41
N THR A 67 -3.79 2.84 2.17
CA THR A 67 -4.03 2.53 3.60
C THR A 67 -4.28 3.81 4.38
N ARG A 68 -3.39 4.80 4.26
CA ARG A 68 -3.52 6.08 4.98
C ARG A 68 -4.85 6.77 4.67
N ARG A 69 -5.19 6.88 3.39
CA ARG A 69 -6.46 7.51 2.96
C ARG A 69 -7.67 6.73 3.44
N VAL A 70 -7.67 5.40 3.32
CA VAL A 70 -8.77 4.55 3.82
C VAL A 70 -8.93 4.74 5.33
N LYS A 71 -7.85 4.81 6.10
CA LYS A 71 -7.92 5.05 7.55
C LYS A 71 -8.48 6.44 7.90
N GLU A 72 -8.22 7.45 7.09
CA GLU A 72 -8.77 8.80 7.27
C GLU A 72 -10.30 8.82 7.05
N ILE A 73 -10.80 8.18 5.98
CA ILE A 73 -12.24 8.22 5.63
C ILE A 73 -13.06 7.12 6.29
N CYS A 74 -12.45 5.99 6.64
CA CYS A 74 -13.08 4.83 7.23
C CYS A 74 -12.21 4.26 8.38
N PRO A 75 -12.12 4.97 9.52
CA PRO A 75 -11.21 4.60 10.62
C PRO A 75 -11.50 3.22 11.24
N ALA A 76 -12.72 2.71 11.10
CA ALA A 76 -13.11 1.38 11.58
C ALA A 76 -12.59 0.23 10.70
N ALA A 77 -12.30 0.50 9.42
CA ALA A 77 -11.79 -0.53 8.52
C ALA A 77 -10.40 -0.97 9.01
N LYS A 78 -10.23 -2.29 9.12
CA LYS A 78 -8.93 -2.90 9.39
C LYS A 78 -8.20 -3.09 8.08
N ILE A 79 -6.89 -2.91 8.07
CA ILE A 79 -6.09 -3.05 6.86
C ILE A 79 -5.03 -4.12 7.10
N MET A 80 -4.97 -5.10 6.20
CA MET A 80 -3.93 -6.12 6.16
C MET A 80 -3.17 -5.97 4.85
N ILE A 81 -1.87 -5.71 4.96
CA ILE A 81 -0.98 -5.72 3.80
C ILE A 81 -0.67 -7.15 3.40
N LEU A 82 -0.72 -7.42 2.09
CA LEU A 82 -0.27 -8.65 1.48
C LEU A 82 0.71 -8.29 0.35
N SER A 83 2.01 -8.48 0.58
CA SER A 83 3.06 -7.94 -0.30
C SER A 83 4.09 -8.99 -0.70
N MET A 84 4.79 -8.80 -1.82
CA MET A 84 6.00 -9.57 -2.14
C MET A 84 7.23 -9.07 -1.39
N HIS A 85 7.15 -7.92 -0.73
CA HIS A 85 8.30 -7.27 -0.11
C HIS A 85 8.38 -7.58 1.39
N ALA A 86 9.52 -8.09 1.83
CA ALA A 86 9.85 -8.27 3.25
C ALA A 86 10.71 -7.12 3.82
N ASP A 87 11.08 -6.12 3.01
CA ASP A 87 11.94 -5.02 3.43
C ASP A 87 11.27 -4.20 4.55
N ARG A 88 12.01 -4.03 5.64
CA ARG A 88 11.60 -3.32 6.87
C ARG A 88 10.94 -1.98 6.58
N ARG A 89 11.44 -1.22 5.60
CA ARG A 89 10.94 0.13 5.30
C ARG A 89 9.47 0.08 4.90
N TYR A 90 9.05 -0.88 4.08
CA TYR A 90 7.64 -1.05 3.72
C TYR A 90 6.80 -1.45 4.92
N VAL A 91 7.30 -2.40 5.71
CA VAL A 91 6.60 -2.89 6.91
C VAL A 91 6.34 -1.74 7.88
N MET A 92 7.38 -0.96 8.20
CA MET A 92 7.28 0.18 9.11
C MET A 92 6.35 1.26 8.57
N GLU A 93 6.43 1.60 7.29
CA GLU A 93 5.58 2.64 6.70
C GLU A 93 4.12 2.20 6.56
N ALA A 94 3.87 0.91 6.28
CA ALA A 94 2.53 0.34 6.32
C ALA A 94 1.91 0.41 7.71
N LEU A 95 2.66 0.01 8.75
CA LEU A 95 2.21 0.08 10.14
C LEU A 95 1.94 1.51 10.57
N LYS A 96 2.84 2.47 10.25
CA LYS A 96 2.62 3.90 10.50
C LYS A 96 1.40 4.46 9.75
N ALA A 97 1.10 3.93 8.57
CA ALA A 97 -0.10 4.31 7.81
C ALA A 97 -1.40 3.76 8.43
N GLY A 98 -1.30 2.84 9.41
CA GLY A 98 -2.44 2.27 10.13
C GLY A 98 -2.81 0.86 9.71
N ALA A 99 -1.91 0.15 9.02
CA ALA A 99 -2.06 -1.29 8.82
C ALA A 99 -2.01 -2.03 10.16
N MET A 100 -2.85 -3.04 10.30
CA MET A 100 -2.89 -3.95 11.45
C MET A 100 -2.34 -5.34 11.11
N GLY A 101 -2.08 -5.60 9.83
CA GLY A 101 -1.56 -6.86 9.34
C GLY A 101 -0.48 -6.65 8.30
N TYR A 102 0.54 -7.51 8.29
CA TYR A 102 1.48 -7.62 7.18
C TYR A 102 1.83 -9.10 6.96
N LEU A 103 1.50 -9.59 5.77
CA LEU A 103 1.84 -10.92 5.30
C LEU A 103 2.61 -10.84 3.98
N LEU A 104 3.41 -11.87 3.72
CA LEU A 104 4.02 -12.05 2.42
C LEU A 104 3.05 -12.77 1.48
N LYS A 105 3.08 -12.45 0.18
CA LYS A 105 2.21 -13.08 -0.84
C LYS A 105 2.50 -14.57 -1.05
N ASP A 106 3.63 -15.07 -0.60
CA ASP A 106 4.00 -16.49 -0.61
C ASP A 106 3.55 -17.26 0.65
N SER A 107 2.96 -16.58 1.64
CA SER A 107 2.36 -17.21 2.83
C SER A 107 1.28 -18.21 2.43
N ALA A 108 1.20 -19.30 3.21
CA ALA A 108 0.11 -20.28 3.08
C ALA A 108 -1.25 -19.63 3.34
N PHE A 109 -2.30 -20.12 2.66
CA PHE A 109 -3.65 -19.58 2.82
C PHE A 109 -4.18 -19.70 4.26
N GLU A 110 -3.78 -20.76 4.97
CA GLU A 110 -4.10 -20.98 6.38
C GLU A 110 -3.56 -19.85 7.26
N GLU A 111 -2.36 -19.33 6.97
CA GLU A 111 -1.77 -18.20 7.69
C GLU A 111 -2.57 -16.92 7.43
N LEU A 112 -3.00 -16.70 6.19
CA LEU A 112 -3.88 -15.58 5.84
C LEU A 112 -5.19 -15.61 6.63
N ILE A 113 -5.81 -16.79 6.80
CA ILE A 113 -7.00 -16.94 7.64
C ILE A 113 -6.71 -16.67 9.12
N GLN A 114 -5.57 -17.11 9.64
CA GLN A 114 -5.18 -16.82 11.02
C GLN A 114 -4.95 -15.32 11.25
N ALA A 115 -4.30 -14.64 10.30
CA ALA A 115 -4.09 -13.21 10.32
C ALA A 115 -5.42 -12.45 10.32
N ILE A 116 -6.34 -12.78 9.41
CA ILE A 116 -7.69 -12.20 9.34
C ILE A 116 -8.40 -12.33 10.69
N LYS A 117 -8.42 -13.54 11.27
CA LYS A 117 -9.06 -13.79 12.58
C LYS A 117 -8.43 -12.96 13.71
N SER A 118 -7.12 -12.79 13.69
CA SER A 118 -6.39 -12.01 14.70
C SER A 118 -6.67 -10.51 14.58
N ILE A 119 -6.60 -9.99 13.36
CA ILE A 119 -6.85 -8.57 13.03
C ILE A 119 -8.30 -8.19 13.35
N VAL A 120 -9.26 -9.05 13.02
CA VAL A 120 -10.67 -8.83 13.35
C VAL A 120 -10.89 -8.73 14.87
N LYS A 121 -10.09 -9.41 15.68
CA LYS A 121 -10.09 -9.30 17.15
C LYS A 121 -9.33 -8.08 17.69
N GLY A 122 -8.85 -7.19 16.81
CA GLY A 122 -8.12 -5.98 17.18
C GLY A 122 -6.64 -6.19 17.47
N LYS A 123 -6.08 -7.36 17.12
CA LYS A 123 -4.65 -7.63 17.30
C LYS A 123 -3.85 -7.25 16.06
N ILE A 124 -2.60 -6.84 16.26
CA ILE A 124 -1.64 -6.73 15.15
C ILE A 124 -1.18 -8.15 14.78
N TYR A 125 -1.06 -8.43 13.49
CA TYR A 125 -0.51 -9.68 12.99
C TYR A 125 0.63 -9.40 12.00
N LEU A 126 1.79 -10.01 12.22
CA LEU A 126 2.91 -9.99 11.30
C LEU A 126 3.31 -11.44 11.04
N SER A 127 3.59 -11.82 9.79
CA SER A 127 4.16 -13.14 9.53
C SER A 127 5.50 -13.31 10.25
N SER A 128 5.91 -14.55 10.44
CA SER A 128 7.16 -14.89 11.12
C SER A 128 8.37 -14.23 10.44
N ASP A 129 8.43 -14.28 9.11
CA ASP A 129 9.54 -13.69 8.34
C ASP A 129 9.64 -12.17 8.55
N ILE A 130 8.50 -11.48 8.59
CA ILE A 130 8.44 -10.04 8.84
C ILE A 130 8.84 -9.72 10.29
N THR A 131 8.39 -10.54 11.23
CA THR A 131 8.75 -10.40 12.65
C THR A 131 10.25 -10.55 12.84
N ASP A 132 10.87 -11.54 12.21
CA ASP A 132 12.32 -11.75 12.24
C ASP A 132 13.10 -10.56 11.67
N VAL A 133 12.67 -10.01 10.54
CA VAL A 133 13.27 -8.80 9.94
C VAL A 133 13.22 -7.63 10.92
N LEU A 134 12.06 -7.37 11.53
CA LEU A 134 11.91 -6.26 12.48
C LEU A 134 12.74 -6.45 13.76
N VAL A 135 12.78 -7.67 14.29
CA VAL A 135 13.51 -7.98 15.53
C VAL A 135 15.01 -7.89 15.31
N ARG A 136 15.54 -8.46 14.22
CA ARG A 136 16.98 -8.38 13.91
C ARG A 136 17.42 -6.93 13.76
N ASP A 137 16.68 -6.12 13.02
CA ASP A 137 17.01 -4.71 12.86
C ASP A 137 16.93 -3.92 14.18
N TYR A 138 15.95 -4.21 15.03
CA TYR A 138 15.84 -3.58 16.35
C TYR A 138 17.06 -3.92 17.22
N LEU A 139 17.55 -5.16 17.16
CA LEU A 139 18.70 -5.63 17.94
C LEU A 139 20.04 -5.08 17.40
N ILE A 140 20.16 -4.92 16.07
CA ILE A 140 21.42 -4.51 15.43
C ILE A 140 21.63 -2.98 15.51
N ASN A 141 20.59 -2.19 15.82
CA ASN A 141 20.69 -0.77 16.12
C ASN A 141 21.39 0.05 15.01
N GLU A 142 21.19 -0.31 13.75
CA GLU A 142 21.57 0.54 12.62
C GLU A 142 20.68 1.78 12.61
N ARG A 143 21.15 2.82 13.30
CA ARG A 143 20.60 4.18 13.26
C ARG A 143 20.88 4.89 11.92
N ASP A 144 21.60 4.25 11.00
CA ASP A 144 22.03 4.78 9.70
C ASP A 144 21.22 4.21 8.52
N ALA A 145 19.93 3.95 8.71
CA ALA A 145 19.05 3.75 7.56
C ALA A 145 18.87 5.09 6.84
N ASP A 146 19.35 5.16 5.59
CA ASP A 146 19.16 6.30 4.68
C ASP A 146 17.68 6.76 4.72
N PRO A 147 17.38 8.07 4.80
CA PRO A 147 16.01 8.54 5.00
C PRO A 147 15.07 7.97 3.93
N SER A 148 14.02 7.27 4.36
CA SER A 148 13.07 6.67 3.42
C SER A 148 12.39 7.75 2.59
N VAL A 149 11.97 7.41 1.37
CA VAL A 149 11.12 8.31 0.56
C VAL A 149 9.88 8.79 1.33
N TYR A 150 9.42 7.98 2.29
CA TYR A 150 8.28 8.30 3.14
C TYR A 150 8.57 9.36 4.21
N SER A 151 9.84 9.55 4.61
CA SER A 151 10.27 10.62 5.50
C SER A 151 10.68 11.90 4.77
N LEU A 152 11.26 11.78 3.56
CA LEU A 152 11.75 12.92 2.77
C LEU A 152 10.65 13.68 2.03
N LEU A 153 9.64 12.96 1.54
CA LEU A 153 8.57 13.52 0.73
C LEU A 153 7.26 13.61 1.52
N SER A 154 6.44 14.60 1.21
CA SER A 154 5.05 14.61 1.66
C SER A 154 4.24 13.51 0.94
N ALA A 155 3.08 13.15 1.49
CA ALA A 155 2.17 12.20 0.85
C ALA A 155 1.83 12.60 -0.59
N ARG A 156 1.59 13.90 -0.81
CA ARG A 156 1.25 14.44 -2.13
C ARG A 156 2.41 14.38 -3.12
N GLU A 157 3.62 14.67 -2.65
CA GLU A 157 4.83 14.54 -3.47
C GLU A 157 5.05 13.08 -3.88
N ARG A 158 4.82 12.10 -2.99
CA ARG A 158 4.92 10.68 -3.33
C ARG A 158 3.91 10.25 -4.40
N GLU A 159 2.68 10.73 -4.31
CA GLU A 159 1.64 10.43 -5.31
C GLU A 159 2.00 10.98 -6.69
N VAL A 160 2.51 12.21 -6.74
CA VAL A 160 2.99 12.82 -7.99
C VAL A 160 4.18 12.03 -8.53
N LEU A 161 5.16 11.69 -7.69
CA LEU A 161 6.31 10.88 -8.06
C LEU A 161 5.90 9.52 -8.63
N GLN A 162 4.98 8.82 -7.98
CA GLN A 162 4.48 7.52 -8.43
C GLN A 162 3.83 7.63 -9.82
N LEU A 163 2.89 8.55 -10.02
CA LEU A 163 2.20 8.69 -11.32
C LEU A 163 3.16 9.09 -12.44
N LEU A 164 4.15 9.95 -12.16
CA LEU A 164 5.19 10.29 -13.12
C LEU A 164 6.07 9.06 -13.47
N ALA A 165 6.41 8.24 -12.47
CA ALA A 165 7.19 7.02 -12.68
C ALA A 165 6.40 5.95 -13.47
N GLU A 166 5.08 5.90 -13.31
CA GLU A 166 4.13 5.10 -14.13
C GLU A 166 3.94 5.65 -15.57
N GLY A 167 4.70 6.68 -15.96
CA GLY A 167 4.69 7.26 -17.30
C GLY A 167 3.51 8.21 -17.58
N LYS A 168 2.79 8.67 -16.55
CA LYS A 168 1.70 9.65 -16.74
C LYS A 168 2.28 11.04 -17.04
N SER A 169 1.68 11.73 -18.01
CA SER A 169 1.96 13.14 -18.25
C SER A 169 1.48 14.02 -17.10
N THR A 170 2.05 15.23 -16.96
CA THR A 170 1.62 16.22 -15.95
C THR A 170 0.12 16.47 -15.98
N ARG A 171 -0.49 16.49 -17.18
CA ARG A 171 -1.94 16.66 -17.34
C ARG A 171 -2.72 15.45 -16.81
N GLN A 172 -2.32 14.23 -17.20
CA GLN A 172 -2.97 13.01 -16.69
C GLN A 172 -2.83 12.86 -15.18
N THR A 173 -1.67 13.23 -14.62
CA THR A 173 -1.44 13.24 -13.16
C THR A 173 -2.37 14.26 -12.49
N ALA A 174 -2.52 15.44 -13.07
CA ALA A 174 -3.43 16.48 -12.55
C ALA A 174 -4.89 15.98 -12.51
N ASP A 175 -5.34 15.36 -13.60
CA ASP A 175 -6.68 14.79 -13.72
C ASP A 175 -6.91 13.67 -12.69
N LYS A 176 -6.00 12.69 -12.60
CA LYS A 176 -6.09 11.56 -11.64
C LYS A 176 -6.12 12.03 -10.19
N LEU A 177 -5.34 13.06 -9.87
CA LEU A 177 -5.20 13.58 -8.52
C LEU A 177 -6.19 14.72 -8.21
N SER A 178 -7.03 15.12 -9.18
CA SER A 178 -8.01 16.21 -9.06
C SER A 178 -7.37 17.54 -8.58
N ILE A 179 -6.24 17.92 -9.17
CA ILE A 179 -5.55 19.21 -8.92
C ILE A 179 -5.19 19.90 -10.24
N SER A 180 -4.72 21.15 -10.17
CA SER A 180 -4.30 21.88 -11.37
C SER A 180 -2.98 21.35 -11.94
N VAL A 181 -2.80 21.48 -13.26
CA VAL A 181 -1.52 21.17 -13.96
C VAL A 181 -0.36 21.92 -13.32
N LYS A 182 -0.55 23.21 -13.00
CA LYS A 182 0.44 24.07 -12.34
C LYS A 182 0.85 23.55 -10.96
N THR A 183 -0.09 22.97 -10.20
CA THR A 183 0.19 22.32 -8.92
C THR A 183 1.09 21.09 -9.11
N VAL A 184 0.82 20.28 -10.13
CA VAL A 184 1.68 19.11 -10.45
C VAL A 184 3.08 19.54 -10.88
N GLU A 185 3.20 20.60 -11.69
CA GLU A 185 4.51 21.15 -12.09
C GLU A 185 5.32 21.63 -10.88
N THR A 186 4.66 22.30 -9.95
CA THR A 186 5.28 22.79 -8.70
C THR A 186 5.80 21.61 -7.86
N HIS A 187 4.98 20.58 -7.65
CA HIS A 187 5.42 19.37 -6.94
C HIS A 187 6.55 18.65 -7.68
N ARG A 188 6.50 18.56 -9.01
CA ARG A 188 7.58 17.96 -9.81
C ARG A 188 8.90 18.71 -9.63
N GLN A 189 8.89 20.05 -9.63
CA GLN A 189 10.10 20.84 -9.39
C GLN A 189 10.64 20.63 -7.98
N GLN A 190 9.77 20.66 -6.97
CA GLN A 190 10.15 20.42 -5.57
C GLN A 190 10.74 19.01 -5.36
N LEU A 191 10.13 17.99 -5.96
CA LEU A 191 10.62 16.61 -5.96
C LEU A 191 12.05 16.52 -6.52
N MET A 192 12.26 17.07 -7.70
CA MET A 192 13.56 17.06 -8.38
C MET A 192 14.64 17.76 -7.55
N GLN A 193 14.29 18.88 -6.92
CA GLN A 193 15.19 19.63 -6.05
C GLN A 193 15.51 18.86 -4.75
N LYS A 194 14.48 18.34 -4.06
CA LYS A 194 14.65 17.59 -2.80
C LYS A 194 15.46 16.31 -2.98
N LEU A 195 15.27 15.63 -4.10
CA LEU A 195 15.93 14.35 -4.41
C LEU A 195 17.25 14.54 -5.18
N ASN A 196 17.58 15.78 -5.57
CA ASN A 196 18.73 16.12 -6.40
C ASN A 196 18.78 15.30 -7.72
N LEU A 197 17.63 15.15 -8.38
CA LEU A 197 17.48 14.41 -9.63
C LEU A 197 17.33 15.36 -10.82
N ARG A 198 17.82 14.94 -11.99
CA ARG A 198 17.96 15.78 -13.19
C ARG A 198 17.04 15.40 -14.34
N GLY A 199 16.30 14.29 -14.24
CA GLY A 199 15.32 13.94 -15.25
C GLY A 199 14.26 12.93 -14.82
N ILE A 200 13.29 12.70 -15.71
CA ILE A 200 12.21 11.73 -15.51
C ILE A 200 12.76 10.31 -15.35
N ALA A 201 13.82 9.95 -16.07
CA ALA A 201 14.44 8.62 -15.97
C ALA A 201 15.04 8.37 -14.58
N GLU A 202 15.67 9.38 -13.98
CA GLU A 202 16.19 9.30 -12.62
C GLU A 202 15.07 9.24 -11.59
N LEU A 203 13.99 10.02 -11.75
CA LEU A 203 12.79 9.93 -10.91
C LEU A 203 12.18 8.54 -10.97
N THR A 204 12.04 7.96 -12.16
CA THR A 204 11.47 6.63 -12.33
C THR A 204 12.35 5.57 -11.68
N LYS A 205 13.67 5.61 -11.90
CA LYS A 205 14.62 4.70 -11.24
C LYS A 205 14.56 4.82 -9.72
N TYR A 206 14.46 6.04 -9.21
CA TYR A 206 14.30 6.31 -7.79
C TYR A 206 12.99 5.73 -7.25
N ALA A 207 11.86 6.01 -7.90
CA ALA A 207 10.54 5.52 -7.48
C ALA A 207 10.45 3.99 -7.45
N VAL A 208 11.09 3.30 -8.39
CA VAL A 208 11.18 1.83 -8.41
C VAL A 208 12.06 1.31 -7.27
N ARG A 209 13.22 1.93 -7.04
CA ARG A 209 14.12 1.54 -5.93
C ARG A 209 13.46 1.71 -4.57
N GLU A 210 12.65 2.75 -4.40
CA GLU A 210 11.89 3.03 -3.18
C GLU A 210 10.52 2.33 -3.15
N GLY A 211 10.22 1.49 -4.17
CA GLY A 211 8.98 0.70 -4.35
C GLY A 211 7.70 1.50 -4.20
N LEU A 212 7.70 2.71 -4.74
CA LEU A 212 6.47 3.46 -4.98
C LEU A 212 5.71 2.89 -6.18
N THR A 213 6.40 2.25 -7.12
CA THR A 213 5.84 1.54 -8.28
C THR A 213 6.78 0.40 -8.68
N THR A 214 6.25 -0.61 -9.36
CA THR A 214 7.05 -1.55 -10.15
C THR A 214 7.11 -1.06 -11.60
N LEU A 215 8.24 -1.31 -12.27
CA LEU A 215 8.38 -1.25 -13.72
C LEU A 215 8.58 -2.67 -14.25
#